data_AF-U1QST2-F1
#
_entry.id   AF-U1QST2-F1
#
_cell.length_a   1.000
_cell.length_b   1.000
_cell.length_c   1.000
_cell.angle_alpha   90.00
_cell.angle_beta   90.00
_cell.angle_gamma   90.00
#
_symmetry.space_group_name_H-M   'P 1'
#
loop_
_entity.id
_entity.type
_entity.pdbx_description
1 polymer ?
#
loop_
_entity_poly.entity_id
_entity_poly.type
_entity_poly.pdbx_seq_one_letter_code
_entity_poly.pdbx_strand_id
1 'polypeptide(L)'
;AEPPAPTPAFGVPAPARSERPAQESTGDQSSSAVRTGVITGVALPGMTPRADQVTNRDEAPQASPVRRSLKERMASAHHSFADPMLTAATTGNPLTQTNVSLGGMTTTDPAFQVAADGEITSAEAAVPIAAAIEVSEPAGVIDLNEAREHHLFLVSEAVDPAELEALAISMWDEAGWIAPGRLRLSSEAELVGPWSLDQPTRADLGTPSTLTNAWILRCPVARAKQQANAVMGEWAKAFPEGMPIGLEYRVLEALHRMARRLAGGMRIAGSGYVMVPDADSAVNLTVYSPRWINPEDLLQAMRERAGFEQMKDARDIVPEAPKAPALSPAQAAHIEKLKAELGPVRKDIASKIAKAREELEAQRDKPQVVDGYALMSPIGNRSDMMIEVHAVPTPPRVLRWEPWTAGAIIEYQVRWLPGTAPTPGAGTMSRTARLERLRSTQDVEKAAGMIATLVGGNVIDEDGFLVGLEEISPGDGE
;
A
#
# COMPACT_ATOMS: atom_id res chain seq x y z
N ALA A 1 -30.28 26.20 -58.80
CA ALA A 1 -29.17 27.18 -58.77
C ALA A 1 -27.86 26.40 -58.90
N GLU A 2 -26.91 26.98 -59.59
CA GLU A 2 -25.72 26.32 -60.17
C GLU A 2 -24.50 26.44 -59.24
N PRO A 3 -23.63 25.41 -59.12
CA PRO A 3 -22.40 25.52 -58.35
C PRO A 3 -21.25 26.08 -59.20
N PRO A 4 -20.48 27.07 -58.72
CA PRO A 4 -19.26 27.50 -59.40
C PRO A 4 -18.08 26.58 -59.08
N ALA A 5 -17.17 26.45 -60.05
CA ALA A 5 -15.87 25.77 -59.94
C ALA A 5 -14.74 26.74 -60.42
N PRO A 6 -13.50 26.30 -60.74
CA PRO A 6 -12.40 26.15 -59.77
C PRO A 6 -11.11 26.90 -60.18
N THR A 7 -10.12 27.11 -59.30
CA THR A 7 -8.71 27.48 -59.67
C THR A 7 -7.72 27.29 -58.48
N PRO A 8 -6.37 27.34 -58.64
CA PRO A 8 -5.53 26.15 -58.35
C PRO A 8 -4.30 26.38 -57.43
N ALA A 9 -3.43 25.37 -57.31
CA ALA A 9 -2.14 25.42 -56.60
C ALA A 9 -0.94 25.76 -57.52
N PHE A 10 0.16 26.29 -56.94
CA PHE A 10 1.60 26.06 -57.28
C PHE A 10 2.48 26.97 -56.37
N GLY A 11 3.79 26.70 -56.21
CA GLY A 11 4.66 27.53 -55.35
C GLY A 11 6.18 27.43 -55.59
N VAL A 12 6.97 28.11 -54.74
CA VAL A 12 8.46 28.06 -54.58
C VAL A 12 9.25 28.73 -55.74
N PRO A 13 10.27 29.62 -55.54
CA PRO A 13 11.51 29.39 -54.75
C PRO A 13 12.15 30.57 -53.96
N ALA A 14 13.31 30.30 -53.33
CA ALA A 14 14.15 31.18 -52.47
C ALA A 14 15.46 31.64 -53.21
N PRO A 15 16.66 31.85 -52.59
CA PRO A 15 17.10 32.45 -51.31
C PRO A 15 18.25 33.52 -51.48
N ALA A 16 18.72 34.18 -50.41
CA ALA A 16 20.07 34.84 -50.36
C ALA A 16 20.62 35.06 -48.92
N ARG A 17 21.96 35.00 -48.77
CA ARG A 17 22.75 35.21 -47.51
C ARG A 17 23.41 36.60 -47.45
N SER A 18 23.85 37.02 -46.26
CA SER A 18 25.06 37.86 -46.03
C SER A 18 25.71 37.57 -44.67
N GLU A 19 27.04 37.69 -44.55
CA GLU A 19 27.85 37.33 -43.36
C GLU A 19 28.59 38.53 -42.70
N ARG A 20 29.24 38.26 -41.55
CA ARG A 20 30.10 39.10 -40.66
C ARG A 20 31.38 39.68 -41.33
N PRO A 21 32.16 40.67 -40.78
CA PRO A 21 32.99 40.59 -39.53
C PRO A 21 33.14 41.94 -38.73
N ALA A 22 34.22 42.16 -37.96
CA ALA A 22 34.47 41.76 -36.55
C ALA A 22 35.89 42.19 -36.07
N GLN A 23 36.11 42.67 -34.83
CA GLN A 23 37.41 42.78 -34.08
C GLN A 23 37.18 43.22 -32.60
N GLU A 24 37.70 42.55 -31.54
CA GLU A 24 39.00 42.67 -30.82
C GLU A 24 39.17 43.92 -29.91
N SER A 25 39.79 43.92 -28.70
CA SER A 25 40.19 42.89 -27.70
C SER A 25 40.62 43.56 -26.36
N THR A 26 41.14 42.80 -25.35
CA THR A 26 41.63 43.19 -23.99
C THR A 26 40.58 43.57 -22.91
N GLY A 27 40.69 43.27 -21.60
CA GLY A 27 41.50 42.24 -20.89
C GLY A 27 42.15 42.72 -19.57
N ASP A 28 41.64 42.31 -18.38
CA ASP A 28 42.46 42.05 -17.14
C ASP A 28 41.68 41.32 -16.00
N GLN A 29 42.37 40.95 -14.92
CA GLN A 29 41.97 40.00 -13.85
C GLN A 29 41.59 40.64 -12.49
N SER A 30 40.80 39.95 -11.63
CA SER A 30 41.08 39.81 -10.15
C SER A 30 40.02 39.07 -9.29
N SER A 31 40.53 38.14 -8.45
CA SER A 31 40.13 37.70 -7.08
C SER A 31 38.67 37.64 -6.55
N SER A 32 38.26 36.40 -6.23
CA SER A 32 37.66 35.89 -4.97
C SER A 32 36.54 36.63 -4.19
N ALA A 33 35.44 35.92 -3.91
CA ALA A 33 34.89 35.75 -2.55
C ALA A 33 33.93 34.55 -2.46
N VAL A 34 34.13 33.66 -1.47
CA VAL A 34 33.20 32.57 -1.11
C VAL A 34 32.23 33.07 -0.05
N ARG A 35 30.93 32.72 -0.15
CA ARG A 35 29.98 32.83 0.98
C ARG A 35 29.24 31.52 1.18
N THR A 36 29.72 30.74 2.14
CA THR A 36 29.00 29.62 2.76
C THR A 36 27.92 30.15 3.70
N GLY A 37 26.68 29.69 3.52
CA GLY A 37 25.57 29.93 4.45
C GLY A 37 25.05 28.60 5.00
N VAL A 38 25.51 28.24 6.20
CA VAL A 38 24.95 27.12 6.97
C VAL A 38 23.71 27.63 7.69
N ILE A 39 22.59 26.91 7.60
CA ILE A 39 21.41 27.14 8.45
C ILE A 39 21.29 25.96 9.40
N THR A 40 21.38 26.26 10.70
CA THR A 40 21.34 25.29 11.80
C THR A 40 19.93 24.81 12.08
N GLY A 41 19.78 23.50 12.28
CA GLY A 41 18.52 22.88 12.72
C GLY A 41 18.17 23.19 14.18
N VAL A 42 16.87 23.23 14.48
CA VAL A 42 16.33 23.41 15.84
C VAL A 42 16.27 22.04 16.54
N ALA A 43 16.79 21.96 17.76
CA ALA A 43 16.75 20.75 18.59
C ALA A 43 15.58 20.80 19.59
N LEU A 44 14.88 19.68 19.76
CA LEU A 44 13.86 19.50 20.81
C LEU A 44 14.52 19.20 22.17
N PRO A 45 13.93 19.61 23.31
CA PRO A 45 14.55 19.42 24.63
C PRO A 45 14.35 17.99 25.14
N GLY A 46 15.43 17.29 25.52
CA GLY A 46 15.30 16.02 26.26
C GLY A 46 16.48 15.05 26.22
N MET A 47 17.44 15.19 25.31
CA MET A 47 18.54 14.23 25.14
C MET A 47 19.93 14.87 25.28
N THR A 48 20.66 14.48 26.33
CA THR A 48 22.11 14.72 26.46
C THR A 48 22.90 13.58 25.81
N PRO A 49 23.78 13.82 24.81
CA PRO A 49 24.64 12.78 24.28
C PRO A 49 25.73 12.40 25.29
N ARG A 50 25.98 11.09 25.46
CA ARG A 50 27.13 10.58 26.22
C ARG A 50 28.42 10.87 25.47
N ALA A 51 29.44 11.35 26.20
CA ALA A 51 30.80 11.40 25.70
C ALA A 51 31.44 10.01 25.79
N ASP A 52 31.61 9.36 24.63
CA ASP A 52 32.70 8.41 24.33
C ASP A 52 32.56 7.98 22.85
N GLN A 53 33.17 8.74 21.94
CA GLN A 53 33.44 8.29 20.58
C GLN A 53 34.94 8.38 20.32
N VAL A 54 35.55 7.21 20.14
CA VAL A 54 36.97 7.05 19.83
C VAL A 54 37.21 7.46 18.38
N THR A 55 38.02 8.50 18.17
CA THR A 55 38.42 8.93 16.82
C THR A 55 39.54 8.03 16.29
N ASN A 56 39.21 7.11 15.38
CA ASN A 56 40.25 6.47 14.56
C ASN A 56 40.75 7.47 13.52
N ARG A 57 42.01 7.84 13.67
CA ARG A 57 42.77 8.73 12.80
C ARG A 57 43.96 7.93 12.31
N ASP A 58 43.96 7.57 11.03
CA ASP A 58 45.13 7.48 10.15
C ASP A 58 44.74 6.75 8.85
N GLU A 59 44.58 7.51 7.76
CA GLU A 59 44.68 6.99 6.40
C GLU A 59 45.26 8.06 5.46
N ALA A 60 46.03 7.63 4.46
CA ALA A 60 46.85 8.49 3.60
C ALA A 60 45.99 9.28 2.58
N PRO A 61 46.46 10.44 2.07
CA PRO A 61 45.62 11.32 1.26
C PRO A 61 45.28 10.72 -0.12
N GLN A 62 44.01 10.33 -0.30
CA GLN A 62 43.44 10.06 -1.62
C GLN A 62 43.43 11.35 -2.46
N ALA A 63 43.71 11.22 -3.76
CA ALA A 63 43.76 12.35 -4.67
C ALA A 63 42.36 12.94 -4.95
N SER A 64 42.22 14.26 -4.85
CA SER A 64 40.96 14.96 -5.03
C SER A 64 40.34 14.71 -6.42
N PRO A 65 39.02 14.43 -6.54
CA PRO A 65 38.39 14.13 -7.82
C PRO A 65 38.38 15.35 -8.75
N VAL A 66 38.89 15.16 -9.97
CA VAL A 66 38.93 16.19 -11.02
C VAL A 66 37.54 16.39 -11.62
N ARG A 67 37.03 17.62 -11.59
CA ARG A 67 35.74 17.97 -12.21
C ARG A 67 35.81 17.88 -13.74
N ARG A 68 35.18 16.86 -14.32
CA ARG A 68 34.95 16.77 -15.78
C ARG A 68 33.75 17.60 -16.22
N SER A 69 33.82 18.14 -17.44
CA SER A 69 32.76 18.96 -18.02
C SER A 69 31.50 18.14 -18.32
N LEU A 70 30.34 18.81 -18.41
CA LEU A 70 29.08 18.16 -18.81
C LEU A 70 29.19 17.57 -20.23
N LYS A 71 29.94 18.23 -21.11
CA LYS A 71 30.19 17.81 -22.49
C LYS A 71 31.00 16.50 -22.59
N GLU A 72 31.99 16.31 -21.71
CA GLU A 72 32.70 15.02 -21.63
C GLU A 72 31.82 13.90 -21.10
N ARG A 73 30.94 14.17 -20.13
CA ARG A 73 29.99 13.17 -19.61
C ARG A 73 28.97 12.71 -20.66
N MET A 74 28.48 13.62 -21.51
CA MET A 74 27.61 13.25 -22.62
C MET A 74 28.33 12.48 -23.73
N ALA A 75 29.65 12.65 -23.89
CA ALA A 75 30.43 11.92 -24.89
C ALA A 75 30.83 10.49 -24.44
N SER A 76 30.81 10.19 -23.14
CA SER A 76 31.10 8.85 -22.60
C SER A 76 29.88 7.92 -22.52
N ALA A 77 28.66 8.45 -22.67
CA ALA A 77 27.44 7.65 -22.69
C ALA A 77 27.30 6.93 -24.04
N HIS A 78 27.60 5.63 -24.08
CA HIS A 78 27.35 4.82 -25.27
C HIS A 78 25.85 4.53 -25.39
N HIS A 79 25.28 4.77 -26.57
CA HIS A 79 23.94 4.31 -26.92
C HIS A 79 23.93 2.78 -27.02
N SER A 80 23.38 2.10 -26.01
CA SER A 80 22.92 0.71 -26.15
C SER A 80 21.46 0.69 -26.62
N PHE A 81 21.18 -0.23 -27.54
CA PHE A 81 19.96 -0.27 -28.34
C PHE A 81 18.80 -1.02 -27.67
N ALA A 82 17.60 -0.61 -28.07
CA ALA A 82 16.34 -1.36 -28.10
C ALA A 82 15.59 -1.62 -26.78
N ASP A 83 14.38 -1.07 -26.72
CA ASP A 83 13.24 -1.52 -25.93
C ASP A 83 13.06 -3.05 -25.96
N PRO A 84 12.49 -3.61 -24.89
CA PRO A 84 11.08 -3.98 -25.01
C PRO A 84 10.19 -3.17 -24.07
N MET A 85 9.22 -2.45 -24.65
CA MET A 85 8.10 -1.90 -23.89
C MET A 85 7.30 -3.05 -23.27
N LEU A 86 7.40 -3.23 -21.95
CA LEU A 86 6.40 -3.97 -21.19
C LEU A 86 5.16 -3.10 -20.98
N THR A 87 4.41 -2.85 -22.06
CA THR A 87 3.02 -2.36 -21.97
C THR A 87 2.11 -3.49 -21.50
N ALA A 88 2.27 -3.91 -20.25
CA ALA A 88 1.25 -4.63 -19.52
C ALA A 88 0.19 -3.63 -19.01
N ALA A 89 -0.48 -2.95 -19.95
CA ALA A 89 -1.61 -2.07 -19.67
C ALA A 89 -2.86 -2.90 -19.35
N THR A 90 -2.77 -3.74 -18.32
CA THR A 90 -3.94 -4.30 -17.66
C THR A 90 -4.61 -3.16 -16.91
N THR A 91 -5.90 -2.95 -17.14
CA THR A 91 -6.73 -2.01 -16.37
C THR A 91 -7.00 -2.58 -14.96
N GLY A 92 -5.93 -2.78 -14.19
CA GLY A 92 -5.90 -3.47 -12.91
C GLY A 92 -5.73 -2.49 -11.75
N ASN A 93 -6.44 -2.77 -10.66
CA ASN A 93 -6.38 -2.06 -9.39
C ASN A 93 -4.94 -2.15 -8.80
N PRO A 94 -4.29 -1.08 -8.31
CA PRO A 94 -2.95 -1.16 -7.70
C PRO A 94 -2.91 -2.04 -6.44
N LEU A 95 -4.05 -2.28 -5.77
CA LEU A 95 -4.20 -3.33 -4.75
C LEU A 95 -4.06 -4.76 -5.27
N THR A 96 -3.87 -4.96 -6.59
CA THR A 96 -3.59 -6.26 -7.23
C THR A 96 -2.26 -6.27 -7.99
N GLN A 97 -1.55 -5.14 -8.09
CA GLN A 97 -0.23 -5.07 -8.72
C GLN A 97 0.87 -5.26 -7.66
N THR A 98 1.81 -6.17 -7.91
CA THR A 98 2.84 -6.56 -6.92
C THR A 98 4.27 -6.20 -7.37
N ASN A 99 4.42 -5.57 -8.55
CA ASN A 99 5.70 -5.16 -9.12
C ASN A 99 6.26 -3.87 -8.50
N VAL A 100 6.38 -3.83 -7.17
CA VAL A 100 7.30 -2.92 -6.49
C VAL A 100 8.69 -3.52 -6.58
N SER A 101 9.41 -3.17 -7.64
CA SER A 101 10.86 -3.36 -7.69
C SER A 101 11.47 -2.79 -6.41
N LEU A 102 12.35 -3.55 -5.75
CA LEU A 102 13.10 -3.13 -4.57
C LEU A 102 14.19 -2.10 -4.94
N GLY A 103 13.76 -0.97 -5.52
CA GLY A 103 14.58 0.05 -6.18
C GLY A 103 15.28 1.03 -5.23
N GLY A 104 15.30 0.74 -3.93
CA GLY A 104 15.97 1.57 -2.91
C GLY A 104 17.49 1.45 -2.88
N MET A 105 18.09 0.49 -3.61
CA MET A 105 19.53 0.23 -3.59
C MET A 105 20.24 0.69 -4.88
N THR A 106 20.42 2.01 -5.02
CA THR A 106 21.47 2.58 -5.90
C THR A 106 22.83 2.60 -5.19
N THR A 107 23.21 1.48 -4.57
CA THR A 107 24.61 1.18 -4.22
C THR A 107 25.10 0.11 -5.18
N THR A 108 25.65 0.56 -6.31
CA THR A 108 26.37 -0.28 -7.26
C THR A 108 27.71 -0.68 -6.63
N ASP A 109 27.68 -1.69 -5.76
CA ASP A 109 28.90 -2.36 -5.33
C ASP A 109 29.40 -3.21 -6.52
N PRO A 110 30.61 -2.97 -7.04
CA PRO A 110 31.06 -3.61 -8.28
C PRO A 110 31.29 -5.10 -8.07
N ALA A 111 30.53 -5.93 -8.79
CA ALA A 111 30.76 -7.37 -8.83
C ALA A 111 32.07 -7.66 -9.57
N PHE A 112 33.05 -8.23 -8.87
CA PHE A 112 34.31 -8.66 -9.46
C PHE A 112 34.22 -10.12 -9.92
N GLN A 113 34.49 -10.38 -11.19
CA GLN A 113 34.65 -11.73 -11.73
C GLN A 113 36.13 -12.05 -11.91
N VAL A 114 36.55 -13.24 -11.49
CA VAL A 114 37.91 -13.76 -11.71
C VAL A 114 37.85 -14.74 -12.88
N ALA A 115 38.48 -14.38 -13.99
CA ALA A 115 38.59 -15.24 -15.16
C ALA A 115 39.51 -16.45 -14.89
N ALA A 116 39.44 -17.47 -15.76
CA ALA A 116 40.17 -18.74 -15.56
C ALA A 116 41.72 -18.62 -15.64
N ASP A 117 42.21 -17.48 -16.13
CA ASP A 117 43.62 -17.06 -16.15
C ASP A 117 44.02 -16.21 -14.92
N GLY A 118 43.07 -15.86 -14.05
CA GLY A 118 43.26 -15.05 -12.86
C GLY A 118 43.01 -13.55 -13.05
N GLU A 119 42.55 -13.10 -14.23
CA GLU A 119 42.24 -11.68 -14.45
C GLU A 119 40.96 -11.27 -13.68
N ILE A 120 41.06 -10.23 -12.85
CA ILE A 120 39.94 -9.69 -12.08
C ILE A 120 39.28 -8.57 -12.88
N THR A 121 38.08 -8.81 -13.41
CA THR A 121 37.32 -7.82 -14.18
C THR A 121 36.12 -7.31 -13.37
N SER A 122 35.85 -6.01 -13.45
CA SER A 122 34.63 -5.41 -12.89
C SER A 122 33.46 -5.63 -13.84
N ALA A 123 32.50 -6.47 -13.46
CA ALA A 123 31.30 -6.69 -14.24
C ALA A 123 30.27 -5.58 -13.94
N GLU A 124 30.01 -4.71 -14.93
CA GLU A 124 28.88 -3.76 -14.92
C GLU A 124 27.54 -4.47 -15.24
N ALA A 125 27.53 -5.79 -15.27
CA ALA A 125 26.31 -6.59 -15.29
C ALA A 125 25.72 -6.61 -13.89
N ALA A 126 24.57 -5.94 -13.72
CA ALA A 126 23.65 -6.24 -12.63
C ALA A 126 23.20 -7.70 -12.78
N VAL A 127 23.91 -8.62 -12.12
CA VAL A 127 23.47 -10.01 -11.99
C VAL A 127 22.14 -9.93 -11.23
N PRO A 128 21.01 -10.36 -11.82
CA PRO A 128 19.76 -10.33 -11.11
C PRO A 128 19.90 -11.26 -9.89
N ILE A 129 19.65 -10.72 -8.70
CA ILE A 129 19.76 -11.49 -7.44
C ILE A 129 18.73 -12.63 -7.45
N ALA A 130 17.61 -12.45 -8.16
CA ALA A 130 16.78 -13.54 -8.65
C ALA A 130 17.46 -14.23 -9.84
N ALA A 131 17.95 -15.46 -9.62
CA ALA A 131 18.25 -16.35 -10.74
C ALA A 131 16.97 -16.54 -11.57
N ALA A 132 17.04 -16.34 -12.88
CA ALA A 132 15.91 -16.61 -13.76
C ALA A 132 15.53 -18.09 -13.63
N ILE A 133 14.32 -18.36 -13.11
CA ILE A 133 13.80 -19.72 -12.97
C ILE A 133 13.37 -20.18 -14.36
N GLU A 134 14.30 -20.77 -15.11
CA GLU A 134 13.98 -21.41 -16.38
C GLU A 134 13.07 -22.62 -16.12
N VAL A 135 11.79 -22.49 -16.49
CA VAL A 135 10.79 -23.55 -16.38
C VAL A 135 11.12 -24.65 -17.39
N SER A 136 11.86 -25.67 -16.94
CA SER A 136 12.38 -26.74 -17.79
C SER A 136 11.31 -27.69 -18.35
N GLU A 137 10.18 -27.84 -17.65
CA GLU A 137 9.07 -28.74 -18.02
C GLU A 137 7.72 -28.12 -17.61
N PRO A 138 6.62 -28.38 -18.34
CA PRO A 138 5.29 -27.92 -17.94
C PRO A 138 4.86 -28.58 -16.62
N ALA A 139 4.12 -27.83 -15.79
CA ALA A 139 3.64 -28.30 -14.50
C ALA A 139 2.85 -29.62 -14.63
N GLY A 140 3.20 -30.60 -13.81
CA GLY A 140 2.48 -31.86 -13.74
C GLY A 140 1.04 -31.67 -13.24
N VAL A 141 0.13 -32.53 -13.67
CA VAL A 141 -1.22 -32.59 -13.08
C VAL A 141 -1.11 -33.14 -11.65
N ILE A 142 -1.74 -32.48 -10.68
CA ILE A 142 -1.70 -32.89 -9.27
C ILE A 142 -2.36 -34.28 -9.08
N ASP A 143 -1.80 -35.12 -8.20
CA ASP A 143 -2.47 -36.37 -7.80
C ASP A 143 -3.72 -36.07 -6.94
N LEU A 144 -4.82 -36.77 -7.24
CA LEU A 144 -6.11 -36.55 -6.58
C LEU A 144 -6.13 -36.95 -5.10
N ASN A 145 -5.30 -37.90 -4.67
CA ASN A 145 -5.23 -38.29 -3.26
C ASN A 145 -4.37 -37.28 -2.50
N GLU A 146 -3.21 -36.92 -3.06
CA GLU A 146 -2.33 -35.89 -2.49
C GLU A 146 -3.07 -34.55 -2.32
N ALA A 147 -3.86 -34.17 -3.32
CA ALA A 147 -4.73 -32.98 -3.33
C ALA A 147 -5.91 -33.02 -2.32
N ARG A 148 -6.27 -34.21 -1.82
CA ARG A 148 -7.34 -34.39 -0.81
C ARG A 148 -6.78 -34.46 0.61
N GLU A 149 -5.57 -34.99 0.77
CA GLU A 149 -4.86 -35.10 2.05
C GLU A 149 -4.32 -33.75 2.55
N HIS A 150 -3.96 -32.84 1.64
CA HIS A 150 -3.30 -31.57 1.96
C HIS A 150 -4.17 -30.35 1.69
N HIS A 151 -3.87 -29.25 2.39
CA HIS A 151 -4.46 -27.94 2.06
C HIS A 151 -3.82 -27.46 0.75
N LEU A 152 -4.63 -26.89 -0.14
CA LEU A 152 -4.16 -26.33 -1.40
C LEU A 152 -4.31 -24.82 -1.38
N PHE A 153 -3.27 -24.12 -1.80
CA PHE A 153 -3.33 -22.72 -2.20
C PHE A 153 -3.53 -22.66 -3.72
N LEU A 154 -4.54 -21.93 -4.17
CA LEU A 154 -5.06 -21.98 -5.55
C LEU A 154 -4.89 -20.61 -6.20
N VAL A 155 -4.29 -20.56 -7.39
CA VAL A 155 -4.04 -19.33 -8.15
C VAL A 155 -4.36 -19.51 -9.63
N SER A 156 -4.51 -18.40 -10.34
CA SER A 156 -4.57 -18.42 -11.81
C SER A 156 -3.19 -18.68 -12.42
N GLU A 157 -3.16 -19.04 -13.71
CA GLU A 157 -1.93 -19.19 -14.49
C GLU A 157 -1.15 -17.86 -14.67
N ALA A 158 -1.80 -16.71 -14.46
CA ALA A 158 -1.17 -15.40 -14.61
C ALA A 158 -0.31 -14.98 -13.40
N VAL A 159 -0.35 -15.72 -12.28
CA VAL A 159 0.45 -15.43 -11.08
C VAL A 159 1.84 -16.05 -11.23
N ASP A 160 2.87 -15.20 -11.25
CA ASP A 160 4.26 -15.64 -11.29
C ASP A 160 4.70 -16.22 -9.92
N PRO A 161 5.43 -17.35 -9.87
CA PRO A 161 6.05 -17.83 -8.64
C PRO A 161 6.85 -16.77 -7.85
N ALA A 162 7.49 -15.81 -8.52
CA ALA A 162 8.21 -14.70 -7.88
C ALA A 162 7.28 -13.79 -7.04
N GLU A 163 6.01 -13.60 -7.46
CA GLU A 163 5.03 -12.86 -6.66
C GLU A 163 4.69 -13.61 -5.36
N LEU A 164 4.61 -14.95 -5.41
CA LEU A 164 4.38 -15.78 -4.22
C LEU A 164 5.53 -15.69 -3.21
N GLU A 165 6.77 -15.66 -3.71
CA GLU A 165 7.95 -15.46 -2.86
C GLU A 165 7.96 -14.06 -2.23
N ALA A 166 7.67 -13.00 -2.99
CA ALA A 166 7.62 -11.64 -2.48
C ALA A 166 6.57 -11.46 -1.36
N LEU A 167 5.38 -12.05 -1.52
CA LEU A 167 4.35 -12.07 -0.48
C LEU A 167 4.77 -12.93 0.72
N ALA A 168 5.47 -14.05 0.53
CA ALA A 168 5.97 -14.87 1.63
C ALA A 168 7.08 -14.14 2.44
N ILE A 169 8.03 -13.49 1.78
CA ILE A 169 9.10 -12.67 2.41
C ILE A 169 8.52 -11.50 3.20
N SER A 170 7.36 -10.98 2.79
CA SER A 170 6.65 -9.92 3.53
C SER A 170 6.14 -10.39 4.90
N MET A 171 5.81 -11.67 5.04
CA MET A 171 5.20 -12.23 6.26
C MET A 171 6.20 -12.98 7.16
N TRP A 172 7.14 -13.73 6.58
CA TRP A 172 8.08 -14.58 7.30
C TRP A 172 9.55 -14.23 7.06
N ASP A 173 10.38 -14.49 8.07
CA ASP A 173 11.82 -14.19 8.05
C ASP A 173 12.65 -15.26 7.34
N GLU A 174 12.15 -16.49 7.27
CA GLU A 174 12.80 -17.66 6.66
C GLU A 174 12.24 -18.01 5.28
N ALA A 175 11.39 -17.14 4.70
CA ALA A 175 10.75 -17.40 3.43
C ALA A 175 11.72 -17.28 2.25
N GLY A 176 11.58 -18.19 1.28
CA GLY A 176 12.36 -18.20 0.04
C GLY A 176 12.45 -19.58 -0.61
N TRP A 177 12.89 -19.64 -1.86
CA TRP A 177 13.07 -20.91 -2.57
C TRP A 177 14.15 -21.79 -1.92
N ILE A 178 13.80 -23.04 -1.61
CA ILE A 178 14.74 -24.07 -1.13
C ILE A 178 15.07 -25.12 -2.18
N ALA A 179 14.24 -25.23 -3.22
CA ALA A 179 14.45 -26.02 -4.43
C ALA A 179 13.47 -25.51 -5.52
N PRO A 180 13.66 -25.86 -6.81
CA PRO A 180 12.66 -25.62 -7.84
C PRO A 180 11.29 -26.15 -7.40
N GLY A 181 10.28 -25.28 -7.44
CA GLY A 181 8.92 -25.61 -7.04
C GLY A 181 8.70 -25.86 -5.54
N ARG A 182 9.65 -25.51 -4.66
CA ARG A 182 9.50 -25.60 -3.21
C ARG A 182 9.85 -24.27 -2.54
N LEU A 183 8.81 -23.52 -2.18
CA LEU A 183 8.90 -22.26 -1.46
C LEU A 183 8.78 -22.54 0.04
N ARG A 184 9.83 -22.27 0.82
CA ARG A 184 9.73 -22.28 2.28
C ARG A 184 8.92 -21.06 2.71
N LEU A 185 8.01 -21.27 3.68
CA LEU A 185 7.34 -20.20 4.42
C LEU A 185 7.95 -20.06 5.82
N SER A 186 8.19 -21.17 6.51
CA SER A 186 8.88 -21.22 7.80
C SER A 186 9.62 -22.56 7.98
N SER A 187 10.36 -22.71 9.08
CA SER A 187 11.08 -23.93 9.47
C SER A 187 10.30 -25.24 9.30
N GLU A 188 8.98 -25.23 9.53
CA GLU A 188 8.08 -26.38 9.45
C GLU A 188 6.94 -26.21 8.41
N ALA A 189 6.98 -25.18 7.54
CA ALA A 189 5.94 -24.95 6.53
C ALA A 189 6.51 -24.59 5.15
N GLU A 190 6.02 -25.25 4.11
CA GLU A 190 6.41 -25.02 2.71
C GLU A 190 5.23 -25.19 1.73
N LEU A 191 5.31 -24.50 0.60
CA LEU A 191 4.44 -24.68 -0.57
C LEU A 191 5.19 -25.48 -1.64
N VAL A 192 4.54 -26.51 -2.17
CA VAL A 192 5.08 -27.39 -3.23
C VAL A 192 4.21 -27.31 -4.48
N GLY A 193 4.80 -26.91 -5.61
CA GLY A 193 4.09 -26.66 -6.87
C GLY A 193 4.96 -25.89 -7.88
N PRO A 194 4.39 -25.17 -8.85
CA PRO A 194 2.97 -25.17 -9.19
C PRO A 194 2.57 -26.52 -9.80
N TRP A 195 1.40 -27.02 -9.43
CA TRP A 195 0.75 -28.15 -10.10
C TRP A 195 -0.40 -27.66 -10.97
N SER A 196 -0.57 -28.23 -12.15
CA SER A 196 -1.72 -27.93 -12.99
C SER A 196 -2.97 -28.67 -12.49
N LEU A 197 -4.10 -27.96 -12.52
CA LEU A 197 -5.43 -28.51 -12.26
C LEU A 197 -6.16 -28.65 -13.59
N ASP A 198 -6.23 -29.86 -14.14
CA ASP A 198 -7.01 -30.12 -15.35
C ASP A 198 -8.53 -30.13 -15.08
N GLN A 199 -9.35 -30.16 -16.14
CA GLN A 199 -10.81 -30.06 -15.98
C GLN A 199 -11.42 -31.21 -15.13
N PRO A 200 -11.05 -32.50 -15.33
CA PRO A 200 -11.45 -33.59 -14.43
C PRO A 200 -11.06 -33.33 -12.97
N THR A 201 -9.80 -32.96 -12.71
CA THR A 201 -9.30 -32.75 -11.34
C THR A 201 -10.01 -31.59 -10.65
N ARG A 202 -10.29 -30.48 -11.34
CA ARG A 202 -11.08 -29.38 -10.79
C ARG A 202 -12.52 -29.79 -10.46
N ALA A 203 -13.14 -30.64 -11.28
CA ALA A 203 -14.48 -31.16 -11.01
C ALA A 203 -14.50 -32.07 -9.76
N ASP A 204 -13.50 -32.94 -9.61
CA ASP A 204 -13.35 -33.88 -8.49
C ASP A 204 -12.89 -33.23 -7.17
N LEU A 205 -12.26 -32.05 -7.24
CA LEU A 205 -11.84 -31.25 -6.09
C LEU A 205 -12.82 -30.14 -5.73
N GLY A 206 -13.72 -29.76 -6.64
CA GLY A 206 -14.71 -28.69 -6.47
C GLY A 206 -14.14 -27.27 -6.62
N THR A 207 -13.01 -27.10 -7.33
CA THR A 207 -12.31 -25.81 -7.42
C THR A 207 -12.82 -24.93 -8.58
N PRO A 208 -12.77 -23.58 -8.45
CA PRO A 208 -13.16 -22.65 -9.52
C PRO A 208 -12.40 -22.89 -10.83
N SER A 209 -13.06 -22.66 -11.96
CA SER A 209 -12.44 -22.81 -13.29
C SER A 209 -11.39 -21.75 -13.62
N THR A 210 -11.35 -20.64 -12.88
CA THR A 210 -10.35 -19.56 -13.00
C THR A 210 -9.04 -19.87 -12.29
N LEU A 211 -9.04 -20.83 -11.37
CA LEU A 211 -7.86 -21.21 -10.59
C LEU A 211 -7.31 -22.52 -11.17
N THR A 212 -6.36 -22.37 -12.08
CA THR A 212 -5.77 -23.45 -12.88
C THR A 212 -4.50 -24.04 -12.29
N ASN A 213 -3.87 -23.34 -11.34
CA ASN A 213 -2.64 -23.77 -10.66
C ASN A 213 -2.89 -23.98 -9.16
N ALA A 214 -2.25 -25.01 -8.60
CA ALA A 214 -2.31 -25.36 -7.19
C ALA A 214 -0.91 -25.50 -6.57
N TRP A 215 -0.80 -25.08 -5.31
CA TRP A 215 0.35 -25.29 -4.45
C TRP A 215 -0.07 -26.08 -3.23
N ILE A 216 0.63 -27.19 -2.97
CA ILE A 216 0.38 -28.08 -1.84
C ILE A 216 1.05 -27.47 -0.61
N LEU A 217 0.27 -27.13 0.42
CA LEU A 217 0.81 -26.75 1.72
C LEU A 217 1.24 -27.99 2.50
N ARG A 218 2.55 -28.12 2.74
CA ARG A 218 3.10 -29.03 3.74
C ARG A 218 3.29 -28.26 5.04
N CYS A 219 2.50 -28.59 6.05
CA CYS A 219 2.55 -27.98 7.38
C CYS A 219 2.01 -29.01 8.40
N PRO A 220 2.58 -29.13 9.62
CA PRO A 220 2.01 -29.92 10.70
C PRO A 220 0.55 -29.55 10.98
N VAL A 221 -0.33 -30.54 10.92
CA VAL A 221 -1.76 -30.39 11.22
C VAL A 221 -1.96 -30.40 12.73
N ALA A 222 -2.58 -29.34 13.26
CA ALA A 222 -2.82 -29.15 14.69
C ALA A 222 -4.20 -28.51 14.86
N ARG A 223 -5.19 -29.30 15.30
CA ARG A 223 -6.60 -28.89 15.40
C ARG A 223 -7.15 -29.05 16.81
N ALA A 224 -7.93 -28.07 17.26
CA ALA A 224 -8.58 -28.06 18.56
C ALA A 224 -10.11 -28.05 18.43
N LYS A 225 -10.79 -28.78 19.31
CA LYS A 225 -12.25 -28.69 19.45
C LYS A 225 -12.62 -27.37 20.10
N GLN A 226 -12.92 -26.37 19.27
CA GLN A 226 -13.44 -25.08 19.68
C GLN A 226 -14.89 -24.98 19.22
N GLN A 227 -15.77 -24.44 20.08
CA GLN A 227 -17.16 -24.24 19.74
C GLN A 227 -17.27 -23.15 18.68
N ALA A 228 -17.80 -23.49 17.50
CA ALA A 228 -18.03 -22.54 16.42
C ALA A 228 -18.92 -21.40 16.92
N ASN A 229 -18.46 -20.16 16.76
CA ASN A 229 -19.25 -18.96 17.05
C ASN A 229 -19.62 -18.27 15.73
N ALA A 230 -20.62 -17.37 15.75
CA ALA A 230 -21.07 -16.67 14.56
C ALA A 230 -20.03 -15.70 13.96
N VAL A 231 -18.98 -15.35 14.72
CA VAL A 231 -17.89 -14.44 14.29
C VAL A 231 -16.86 -15.19 13.44
N MET A 232 -16.69 -16.52 13.61
CA MET A 232 -15.76 -17.33 12.82
C MET A 232 -16.13 -17.42 11.32
N GLY A 233 -17.36 -17.05 10.94
CA GLY A 233 -17.77 -16.91 9.55
C GLY A 233 -17.51 -18.14 8.68
N GLU A 234 -16.63 -17.98 7.69
CA GLU A 234 -16.27 -19.03 6.73
C GLU A 234 -15.35 -20.12 7.34
N TRP A 235 -14.46 -19.77 8.26
CA TRP A 235 -13.53 -20.72 8.90
C TRP A 235 -14.26 -21.84 9.64
N ALA A 236 -15.42 -21.54 10.25
CA ALA A 236 -16.26 -22.55 10.89
C ALA A 236 -16.90 -23.55 9.90
N LYS A 237 -17.12 -23.15 8.64
CA LYS A 237 -17.57 -24.07 7.57
C LYS A 237 -16.42 -24.92 7.05
N ALA A 238 -15.23 -24.32 6.95
CA ALA A 238 -14.03 -24.99 6.49
C ALA A 238 -13.49 -26.02 7.50
N PHE A 239 -13.70 -25.82 8.81
CA PHE A 239 -13.18 -26.67 9.88
C PHE A 239 -14.27 -27.19 10.84
N PRO A 240 -15.24 -27.99 10.36
CA PRO A 240 -16.40 -28.43 11.16
C PRO A 240 -16.04 -29.36 12.33
N GLU A 241 -14.90 -30.07 12.27
CA GLU A 241 -14.49 -31.05 13.28
C GLU A 241 -13.54 -30.47 14.36
N GLY A 242 -12.98 -29.29 14.11
CA GLY A 242 -12.02 -28.62 15.00
C GLY A 242 -11.20 -27.58 14.26
N MET A 243 -11.08 -26.38 14.84
CA MET A 243 -10.34 -25.25 14.26
C MET A 243 -8.84 -25.53 14.22
N PRO A 244 -8.10 -25.07 13.20
CA PRO A 244 -6.65 -25.11 13.19
C PRO A 244 -6.11 -24.21 14.31
N ILE A 245 -4.96 -24.57 14.86
CA ILE A 245 -4.25 -23.82 15.91
C ILE A 245 -2.74 -23.80 15.62
N GLY A 246 -1.98 -23.02 16.41
CA GLY A 246 -0.52 -23.06 16.36
C GLY A 246 0.06 -22.59 15.03
N LEU A 247 0.79 -23.45 14.32
CA LEU A 247 1.36 -23.14 13.01
C LEU A 247 0.34 -23.27 11.87
N GLU A 248 -0.49 -24.32 11.87
CA GLU A 248 -1.52 -24.55 10.83
C GLU A 248 -2.40 -23.30 10.67
N TYR A 249 -2.91 -22.73 11.77
CA TYR A 249 -3.73 -21.53 11.73
C TYR A 249 -2.99 -20.31 11.14
N ARG A 250 -1.78 -20.00 11.63
CA ARG A 250 -1.02 -18.82 11.19
C ARG A 250 -0.66 -18.89 9.71
N VAL A 251 -0.33 -20.08 9.20
CA VAL A 251 -0.01 -20.26 7.79
C VAL A 251 -1.26 -20.19 6.92
N LEU A 252 -2.38 -20.79 7.36
CA LEU A 252 -3.64 -20.69 6.62
C LEU A 252 -4.20 -19.26 6.61
N GLU A 253 -4.09 -18.52 7.71
CA GLU A 253 -4.49 -17.11 7.77
C GLU A 253 -3.65 -16.25 6.82
N ALA A 254 -2.33 -16.44 6.82
CA ALA A 254 -1.42 -15.76 5.89
C ALA A 254 -1.71 -16.11 4.42
N LEU A 255 -1.97 -17.38 4.10
CA LEU A 255 -2.39 -17.81 2.76
C LEU A 255 -3.76 -17.24 2.38
N HIS A 256 -4.68 -17.03 3.32
CA HIS A 256 -5.97 -16.38 3.03
C HIS A 256 -5.77 -14.93 2.57
N ARG A 257 -4.82 -14.21 3.18
CA ARG A 257 -4.41 -12.87 2.76
C ARG A 257 -3.72 -12.86 1.39
N MET A 258 -2.78 -13.79 1.15
CA MET A 258 -2.19 -13.97 -0.18
C MET A 258 -3.24 -14.29 -1.26
N ALA A 259 -4.22 -15.14 -0.92
CA ALA A 259 -5.31 -15.49 -1.83
C ALA A 259 -6.18 -14.27 -2.15
N ARG A 260 -6.44 -13.39 -1.19
CA ARG A 260 -7.15 -12.14 -1.47
C ARG A 260 -6.36 -11.23 -2.41
N ARG A 261 -5.08 -10.99 -2.12
CA ARG A 261 -4.18 -10.16 -2.95
C ARG A 261 -4.10 -10.65 -4.41
N LEU A 262 -4.01 -11.97 -4.60
CA LEU A 262 -3.79 -12.61 -5.91
C LEU A 262 -5.08 -13.06 -6.63
N ALA A 263 -6.26 -12.66 -6.13
CA ALA A 263 -7.56 -13.17 -6.59
C ALA A 263 -7.64 -14.72 -6.67
N GLY A 264 -6.91 -15.38 -5.76
CA GLY A 264 -6.80 -16.82 -5.61
C GLY A 264 -7.84 -17.40 -4.66
N GLY A 265 -7.54 -18.59 -4.15
CA GLY A 265 -8.38 -19.29 -3.17
C GLY A 265 -7.60 -20.34 -2.40
N MET A 266 -8.31 -21.05 -1.51
CA MET A 266 -7.75 -22.12 -0.70
C MET A 266 -8.71 -23.29 -0.62
N ARG A 267 -8.22 -24.51 -0.81
CA ARG A 267 -8.99 -25.73 -0.54
C ARG A 267 -8.50 -26.39 0.74
N ILE A 268 -9.42 -26.67 1.65
CA ILE A 268 -9.10 -27.16 3.00
C ILE A 268 -9.17 -28.68 3.10
N ALA A 269 -8.11 -29.29 3.65
CA ALA A 269 -7.98 -30.74 3.87
C ALA A 269 -8.98 -31.27 4.91
N GLY A 270 -9.58 -32.41 4.60
CA GLY A 270 -10.63 -33.06 5.40
C GLY A 270 -12.03 -32.62 5.00
N SER A 271 -12.36 -31.33 5.08
CA SER A 271 -13.68 -30.82 4.69
C SER A 271 -13.88 -30.70 3.18
N GLY A 272 -12.79 -30.47 2.43
CA GLY A 272 -12.84 -30.15 1.01
C GLY A 272 -13.43 -28.78 0.69
N TYR A 273 -13.70 -27.95 1.70
CA TYR A 273 -14.26 -26.62 1.52
C TYR A 273 -13.29 -25.72 0.75
N VAL A 274 -13.78 -24.99 -0.25
CA VAL A 274 -12.99 -24.01 -1.01
C VAL A 274 -13.37 -22.61 -0.55
N MET A 275 -12.41 -21.91 0.07
CA MET A 275 -12.50 -20.49 0.40
C MET A 275 -11.99 -19.68 -0.80
N VAL A 276 -12.74 -18.68 -1.24
CA VAL A 276 -12.30 -17.74 -2.28
C VAL A 276 -12.52 -16.33 -1.72
N PRO A 277 -11.46 -15.67 -1.19
CA PRO A 277 -11.58 -14.32 -0.65
C PRO A 277 -12.02 -13.33 -1.74
N ASP A 278 -12.83 -12.35 -1.37
CA ASP A 278 -13.22 -11.25 -2.26
C ASP A 278 -12.02 -10.32 -2.45
N ALA A 279 -11.29 -10.45 -3.57
CA ALA A 279 -10.11 -9.61 -3.89
C ALA A 279 -10.45 -8.11 -3.81
N ASP A 280 -11.62 -7.73 -4.33
CA ASP A 280 -12.12 -6.34 -4.29
C ASP A 280 -12.46 -5.88 -2.86
N SER A 281 -12.44 -6.73 -1.83
CA SER A 281 -12.79 -6.31 -0.45
C SER A 281 -11.67 -5.60 0.29
N ALA A 282 -10.43 -5.67 -0.20
CA ALA A 282 -9.35 -4.84 0.31
C ALA A 282 -9.59 -3.40 -0.16
N VAL A 283 -9.68 -2.47 0.79
CA VAL A 283 -9.91 -1.05 0.50
C VAL A 283 -9.04 -0.15 1.38
N ASN A 284 -8.76 -0.56 2.61
CA ASN A 284 -8.00 0.26 3.56
C ASN A 284 -6.51 0.20 3.22
N LEU A 285 -5.84 1.34 3.34
CA LEU A 285 -4.41 1.50 3.12
C LEU A 285 -3.77 2.17 4.33
N THR A 286 -2.53 1.81 4.63
CA THR A 286 -1.76 2.42 5.71
C THR A 286 -0.41 2.88 5.19
N VAL A 287 -0.09 4.17 5.37
CA VAL A 287 1.23 4.72 5.04
C VAL A 287 2.06 4.78 6.31
N TYR A 288 3.23 4.16 6.31
CA TYR A 288 4.20 4.29 7.40
C TYR A 288 5.36 5.18 6.98
N SER A 289 5.72 6.13 7.83
CA SER A 289 6.71 7.16 7.51
C SER A 289 7.55 7.57 8.71
N PRO A 290 8.80 8.02 8.52
CA PRO A 290 9.57 8.69 9.57
C PRO A 290 9.14 10.15 9.79
N ARG A 291 8.18 10.70 9.03
CA ARG A 291 7.77 12.10 9.11
C ARG A 291 6.36 12.28 9.70
N TRP A 292 6.27 13.22 10.64
CA TRP A 292 5.01 13.75 11.16
C TRP A 292 4.60 15.00 10.38
N ILE A 293 3.32 15.13 10.06
CA ILE A 293 2.69 16.34 9.51
C ILE A 293 1.58 16.78 10.47
N ASN A 294 1.41 18.09 10.67
CA ASN A 294 0.34 18.62 11.52
C ASN A 294 -1.04 18.44 10.87
N PRO A 295 -2.13 18.32 11.66
CA PRO A 295 -3.48 18.15 11.12
C PRO A 295 -3.87 19.24 10.11
N GLU A 296 -3.50 20.50 10.37
CA GLU A 296 -3.79 21.64 9.50
C GLU A 296 -3.08 21.53 8.14
N ASP A 297 -1.77 21.21 8.14
CA ASP A 297 -0.95 21.06 6.93
C ASP A 297 -1.46 19.90 6.05
N LEU A 298 -1.79 18.75 6.66
CA LEU A 298 -2.33 17.60 5.93
C LEU A 298 -3.73 17.91 5.38
N LEU A 299 -4.61 18.51 6.19
CA LEU A 299 -5.96 18.90 5.77
C LEU A 299 -5.93 19.91 4.62
N GLN A 300 -5.00 20.87 4.64
CA GLN A 300 -4.81 21.81 3.52
C GLN A 300 -4.35 21.07 2.25
N ALA A 301 -3.31 20.24 2.35
CA ALA A 301 -2.81 19.49 1.19
C ALA A 301 -3.87 18.56 0.59
N MET A 302 -4.68 17.90 1.42
CA MET A 302 -5.75 16.99 0.96
C MET A 302 -6.90 17.74 0.28
N ARG A 303 -7.24 18.95 0.73
CA ARG A 303 -8.22 19.81 0.05
C ARG A 303 -7.69 20.35 -1.27
N GLU A 304 -6.50 20.97 -1.24
CA GLU A 304 -5.96 21.74 -2.38
C GLU A 304 -5.34 20.86 -3.47
N ARG A 305 -4.63 19.79 -3.11
CA ARG A 305 -3.85 18.97 -4.05
C ARG A 305 -4.52 17.64 -4.39
N ALA A 306 -5.20 17.00 -3.43
CA ALA A 306 -5.95 15.77 -3.70
C ALA A 306 -7.43 16.03 -4.07
N GLY A 307 -7.96 17.25 -3.88
CA GLY A 307 -9.33 17.62 -4.24
C GLY A 307 -10.40 17.16 -3.25
N PHE A 308 -10.03 16.76 -2.03
CA PHE A 308 -10.98 16.42 -0.97
C PHE A 308 -11.51 17.67 -0.26
N GLU A 309 -12.16 18.57 -1.01
CA GLU A 309 -12.63 19.89 -0.54
C GLU A 309 -13.43 19.83 0.78
N GLN A 310 -14.20 18.76 0.98
CA GLN A 310 -15.07 18.55 2.13
C GLN A 310 -14.37 17.94 3.35
N MET A 311 -13.07 17.64 3.28
CA MET A 311 -12.31 17.04 4.39
C MET A 311 -12.25 17.95 5.61
N LYS A 312 -12.43 17.40 6.82
CA LYS A 312 -12.44 18.12 8.11
C LYS A 312 -11.69 17.33 9.18
N ASP A 313 -11.25 18.00 10.25
CA ASP A 313 -10.82 17.31 11.48
C ASP A 313 -12.04 16.63 12.11
N ALA A 314 -11.88 15.38 12.56
CA ALA A 314 -12.93 14.61 13.22
C ALA A 314 -13.48 15.30 14.49
N ARG A 315 -12.69 16.16 15.14
CA ARG A 315 -13.08 16.97 16.31
C ARG A 315 -14.12 18.04 15.97
N ASP A 316 -14.13 18.54 14.74
CA ASP A 316 -15.08 19.54 14.25
C ASP A 316 -16.40 18.93 13.76
N ILE A 317 -16.46 17.61 13.63
CA ILE A 317 -17.67 16.89 13.22
C ILE A 317 -18.60 16.79 14.42
N VAL A 318 -19.44 17.82 14.56
CA VAL A 318 -20.60 17.75 15.45
C VAL A 318 -21.48 16.60 14.95
N PRO A 319 -21.68 15.53 15.73
CA PRO A 319 -22.60 14.47 15.34
C PRO A 319 -23.99 15.09 15.22
N GLU A 320 -24.55 15.10 14.01
CA GLU A 320 -25.91 15.58 13.78
C GLU A 320 -26.87 14.58 14.43
N ALA A 321 -27.13 14.80 15.74
CA ALA A 321 -28.01 13.97 16.53
C ALA A 321 -29.33 13.84 15.77
N PRO A 322 -29.75 12.61 15.38
CA PRO A 322 -30.84 12.41 14.44
C PRO A 322 -32.06 13.17 14.93
N LYS A 323 -32.43 14.20 14.17
CA LYS A 323 -33.37 15.24 14.60
C LYS A 323 -34.64 14.54 15.06
N ALA A 324 -34.87 14.54 16.38
CA ALA A 324 -35.86 13.66 17.00
C ALA A 324 -37.17 13.76 16.24
N PRO A 325 -37.75 12.64 15.78
CA PRO A 325 -38.86 12.65 14.83
C PRO A 325 -39.95 13.56 15.37
N ALA A 326 -40.40 14.49 14.53
CA ALA A 326 -41.33 15.54 14.94
C ALA A 326 -42.53 14.90 15.63
N LEU A 327 -42.66 15.13 16.93
CA LEU A 327 -43.67 14.51 17.78
C LEU A 327 -45.04 14.71 17.14
N SER A 328 -45.79 13.62 16.96
CA SER A 328 -47.15 13.76 16.45
C SER A 328 -47.98 14.63 17.40
N PRO A 329 -49.02 15.34 16.93
CA PRO A 329 -49.82 16.21 17.81
C PRO A 329 -50.39 15.47 19.04
N ALA A 330 -50.70 14.18 18.90
CA ALA A 330 -51.12 13.31 19.99
C ALA A 330 -49.98 12.97 20.97
N GLN A 331 -48.76 12.73 20.49
CA GLN A 331 -47.59 12.50 21.34
C GLN A 331 -47.17 13.79 22.08
N ALA A 332 -47.23 14.94 21.41
CA ALA A 332 -46.97 16.24 22.03
C ALA A 332 -47.97 16.54 23.15
N ALA A 333 -49.28 16.36 22.90
CA ALA A 333 -50.31 16.51 23.93
C ALA A 333 -50.17 15.49 25.09
N HIS A 334 -49.73 14.26 24.80
CA HIS A 334 -49.45 13.27 25.84
C HIS A 334 -48.23 13.64 26.70
N ILE A 335 -47.16 14.17 26.09
CA ILE A 335 -45.97 14.68 26.79
C ILE A 335 -46.31 15.94 27.60
N GLU A 336 -47.19 16.81 27.11
CA GLU A 336 -47.66 17.98 27.84
C GLU A 336 -48.52 17.57 29.05
N LYS A 337 -49.43 16.60 28.88
CA LYS A 337 -50.19 16.01 29.98
C LYS A 337 -49.28 15.35 31.02
N LEU A 338 -48.29 14.57 30.58
CA LEU A 338 -47.28 13.97 31.46
C LEU A 338 -46.46 15.04 32.18
N LYS A 339 -46.06 16.15 31.52
CA LYS A 339 -45.39 17.28 32.17
C LYS A 339 -46.27 17.97 33.22
N ALA A 340 -47.57 18.07 32.99
CA ALA A 340 -48.52 18.62 33.95
C ALA A 340 -48.72 17.68 35.16
N GLU A 341 -48.76 16.36 34.93
CA GLU A 341 -48.89 15.34 35.98
C GLU A 341 -47.60 15.13 36.79
N LEU A 342 -46.41 15.31 36.19
CA LEU A 342 -45.11 15.11 36.87
C LEU A 342 -44.74 16.22 37.88
N GLY A 343 -45.51 17.31 37.91
CA GLY A 343 -45.25 18.47 38.76
C GLY A 343 -43.99 19.25 38.39
N PRO A 344 -43.61 20.29 39.17
CA PRO A 344 -42.44 21.10 38.88
C PRO A 344 -41.16 20.26 39.02
N VAL A 345 -40.51 19.98 37.89
CA VAL A 345 -39.16 19.38 37.84
C VAL A 345 -38.25 20.16 38.77
N ARG A 346 -37.67 19.47 39.77
CA ARG A 346 -36.84 20.13 40.80
C ARG A 346 -35.73 20.93 40.12
N LYS A 347 -35.54 22.18 40.55
CA LYS A 347 -34.56 23.11 39.97
C LYS A 347 -33.15 22.49 39.89
N ASP A 348 -32.83 21.62 40.85
CA ASP A 348 -31.60 20.82 40.95
C ASP A 348 -31.30 19.95 39.71
N ILE A 349 -32.32 19.50 38.96
CA ILE A 349 -32.14 18.68 37.76
C ILE A 349 -31.82 19.57 36.56
N ALA A 350 -32.56 20.67 36.39
CA ALA A 350 -32.31 21.65 35.34
C ALA A 350 -30.93 22.32 35.50
N SER A 351 -30.55 22.67 36.73
CA SER A 351 -29.22 23.23 37.03
C SER A 351 -28.10 22.20 36.85
N LYS A 352 -28.31 20.92 37.16
CA LYS A 352 -27.35 19.85 36.85
C LYS A 352 -27.15 19.65 35.34
N ILE A 353 -28.22 19.73 34.54
CA ILE A 353 -28.12 19.62 33.07
C ILE A 353 -27.40 20.84 32.48
N ALA A 354 -27.69 22.05 32.98
CA ALA A 354 -26.99 23.27 32.57
C ALA A 354 -25.49 23.19 32.94
N LYS A 355 -25.17 22.82 34.18
CA LYS A 355 -23.78 22.67 34.64
C LYS A 355 -23.03 21.57 33.90
N ALA A 356 -23.68 20.45 33.56
CA ALA A 356 -23.07 19.40 32.77
C ALA A 356 -22.79 19.82 31.31
N ARG A 357 -23.62 20.71 30.73
CA ARG A 357 -23.30 21.35 29.44
C ARG A 357 -22.14 22.32 29.54
N GLU A 358 -22.15 23.19 30.54
CA GLU A 358 -21.08 24.16 30.79
C GLU A 358 -19.73 23.46 31.09
N GLU A 359 -19.75 22.35 31.84
CA GLU A 359 -18.57 21.51 32.07
C GLU A 359 -18.10 20.76 30.80
N LEU A 360 -19.00 20.43 29.87
CA LEU A 360 -18.67 19.82 28.57
C LEU A 360 -18.07 20.87 27.61
N GLU A 361 -18.65 22.07 27.54
CA GLU A 361 -18.14 23.21 26.76
C GLU A 361 -16.77 23.65 27.29
N ALA A 362 -16.60 23.79 28.61
CA ALA A 362 -15.32 24.10 29.25
C ALA A 362 -14.29 22.96 29.22
N GLN A 363 -14.68 21.74 28.79
CA GLN A 363 -13.75 20.66 28.44
C GLN A 363 -13.39 20.68 26.95
N ARG A 364 -14.22 21.27 26.10
CA ARG A 364 -13.98 21.40 24.65
C ARG A 364 -12.85 22.40 24.33
N ASP A 365 -12.74 23.46 25.13
CA ASP A 365 -11.71 24.51 24.96
C ASP A 365 -10.37 24.15 25.63
N LYS A 366 -10.25 22.98 26.27
CA LYS A 366 -8.96 22.50 26.80
C LYS A 366 -8.20 21.78 25.70
N PRO A 367 -6.91 22.10 25.46
CA PRO A 367 -6.10 21.33 24.53
C PRO A 367 -5.95 19.90 25.05
N GLN A 368 -6.67 18.97 24.44
CA GLN A 368 -6.46 17.55 24.67
C GLN A 368 -5.10 17.19 24.11
N VAL A 369 -4.19 16.75 24.99
CA VAL A 369 -2.93 16.13 24.56
C VAL A 369 -3.30 14.74 24.04
N VAL A 370 -3.49 14.65 22.73
CA VAL A 370 -3.77 13.40 22.02
C VAL A 370 -2.51 13.02 21.25
N ASP A 371 -2.07 11.77 21.37
CA ASP A 371 -0.90 11.22 20.66
C ASP A 371 -1.13 11.02 19.15
N GLY A 372 -2.19 11.64 18.61
CA GLY A 372 -2.72 11.45 17.27
C GLY A 372 -3.81 12.45 16.88
N TYR A 373 -4.19 12.44 15.61
CA TYR A 373 -5.33 13.19 15.08
C TYR A 373 -6.07 12.35 14.02
N ALA A 374 -7.29 12.76 13.67
CA ALA A 374 -8.08 12.09 12.66
C ALA A 374 -8.75 13.12 11.73
N LEU A 375 -8.66 12.88 10.42
CA LEU A 375 -9.36 13.66 9.40
C LEU A 375 -10.44 12.79 8.76
N MET A 376 -11.58 13.37 8.38
CA MET A 376 -12.62 12.65 7.64
C MET A 376 -13.06 13.42 6.40
N SER A 377 -13.40 12.70 5.32
CA SER A 377 -13.97 13.24 4.08
C SER A 377 -15.02 12.28 3.52
N PRO A 378 -16.16 12.78 2.97
CA PRO A 378 -17.03 11.95 2.17
C PRO A 378 -16.31 11.49 0.89
N ILE A 379 -16.53 10.22 0.49
CA ILE A 379 -15.95 9.56 -0.70
C ILE A 379 -16.97 8.60 -1.33
N GLY A 380 -16.73 8.14 -2.57
CA GLY A 380 -17.61 7.14 -3.23
C GLY A 380 -19.06 7.58 -3.56
N ASN A 381 -19.50 8.75 -3.08
CA ASN A 381 -20.85 9.36 -3.00
C ASN A 381 -21.69 9.02 -1.75
N ARG A 382 -21.50 7.85 -1.12
CA ARG A 382 -22.29 7.39 0.04
C ARG A 382 -21.42 6.66 1.07
N SER A 383 -20.13 6.95 1.08
CA SER A 383 -19.16 6.43 2.03
C SER A 383 -18.37 7.59 2.61
N ASP A 384 -17.71 7.34 3.74
CA ASP A 384 -16.74 8.27 4.30
C ASP A 384 -15.35 7.63 4.29
N MET A 385 -14.33 8.46 4.27
CA MET A 385 -12.94 8.12 4.47
C MET A 385 -12.50 8.73 5.80
N MET A 386 -11.74 7.99 6.58
CA MET A 386 -11.11 8.50 7.80
C MET A 386 -9.61 8.22 7.75
N ILE A 387 -8.81 9.26 7.98
CA ILE A 387 -7.36 9.20 8.04
C ILE A 387 -6.97 9.39 9.49
N GLU A 388 -6.55 8.32 10.16
CA GLU A 388 -6.02 8.38 11.53
C GLU A 388 -4.50 8.44 11.48
N VAL A 389 -3.92 9.38 12.24
CA VAL A 389 -2.48 9.62 12.28
C VAL A 389 -2.00 9.55 13.72
N HIS A 390 -1.07 8.65 14.01
CA HIS A 390 -0.42 8.55 15.32
C HIS A 390 0.99 7.97 15.20
N ALA A 391 1.81 8.15 16.24
CA ALA A 391 3.09 7.44 16.34
C ALA A 391 2.86 5.96 16.71
N VAL A 392 3.75 5.07 16.25
CA VAL A 392 3.79 3.66 16.67
C VAL A 392 5.18 3.25 17.18
N PRO A 393 5.25 2.36 18.19
CA PRO A 393 6.52 2.00 18.82
C PRO A 393 7.34 0.95 18.04
N THR A 394 6.71 0.25 17.08
CA THR A 394 7.33 -0.87 16.35
C THR A 394 6.83 -0.89 14.91
N PRO A 395 7.71 -1.10 13.91
CA PRO A 395 7.29 -1.19 12.51
C PRO A 395 6.56 -2.52 12.25
N PRO A 396 5.67 -2.56 11.25
CA PRO A 396 5.14 -3.82 10.73
C PRO A 396 6.24 -4.67 10.09
N ARG A 397 6.07 -5.99 10.11
CA ARG A 397 7.10 -6.98 9.66
C ARG A 397 7.63 -6.75 8.25
N VAL A 398 6.80 -6.30 7.32
CA VAL A 398 7.24 -6.05 5.94
C VAL A 398 8.26 -4.91 5.83
N LEU A 399 8.29 -3.97 6.80
CA LEU A 399 9.24 -2.86 6.86
C LEU A 399 10.47 -3.14 7.74
N ARG A 400 10.68 -4.36 8.23
CA ARG A 400 11.77 -4.69 9.18
C ARG A 400 13.19 -4.43 8.65
N TRP A 401 13.34 -4.30 7.33
CA TRP A 401 14.61 -4.02 6.66
C TRP A 401 14.78 -2.54 6.25
N GLU A 402 13.77 -1.70 6.48
CA GLU A 402 13.81 -0.28 6.15
C GLU A 402 14.68 0.50 7.14
N PRO A 403 15.75 1.19 6.71
CA PRO A 403 16.71 1.80 7.63
C PRO A 403 16.10 2.93 8.48
N TRP A 404 15.03 3.57 7.99
CA TRP A 404 14.35 4.65 8.70
C TRP A 404 13.45 4.16 9.85
N THR A 405 13.08 2.88 9.92
CA THR A 405 12.25 2.35 11.02
C THR A 405 13.00 2.23 12.35
N ALA A 406 14.30 2.50 12.38
CA ALA A 406 15.05 2.69 13.63
C ALA A 406 14.74 4.03 14.33
N GLY A 407 14.06 4.96 13.65
CA GLY A 407 13.63 6.25 14.19
C GLY A 407 12.21 6.22 14.78
N ALA A 408 11.60 7.40 14.89
CA ALA A 408 10.17 7.49 15.15
C ALA A 408 9.38 7.03 13.91
N ILE A 409 8.34 6.24 14.11
CA ILE A 409 7.48 5.71 13.05
C ILE A 409 6.10 6.33 13.23
N ILE A 410 5.61 7.01 12.19
CA ILE A 410 4.27 7.56 12.12
C ILE A 410 3.43 6.67 11.20
N GLU A 411 2.26 6.29 11.69
CA GLU A 411 1.26 5.51 10.97
C GLU A 411 0.13 6.44 10.51
N TYR A 412 -0.20 6.39 9.23
CA TYR A 412 -1.32 7.10 8.61
C TYR A 412 -2.31 6.04 8.07
N GLN A 413 -3.29 5.65 8.88
CA GLN A 413 -4.32 4.68 8.50
C GLN A 413 -5.44 5.37 7.70
N VAL A 414 -5.50 5.11 6.40
CA VAL A 414 -6.57 5.56 5.50
C VAL A 414 -7.65 4.49 5.43
N ARG A 415 -8.73 4.69 6.20
CA ARG A 415 -9.82 3.72 6.38
C ARG A 415 -11.09 4.12 5.62
N TRP A 416 -11.68 3.17 4.92
CA TRP A 416 -13.00 3.29 4.29
C TRP A 416 -14.12 2.96 5.28
N LEU A 417 -15.09 3.86 5.38
CA LEU A 417 -16.28 3.73 6.20
C LEU A 417 -17.51 3.63 5.26
N PRO A 418 -18.04 2.42 4.99
CA PRO A 418 -19.21 2.26 4.15
C PRO A 418 -20.45 2.88 4.84
N GLY A 419 -21.05 3.90 4.22
CA GLY A 419 -22.20 4.62 4.79
C GLY A 419 -23.50 3.80 4.88
N THR A 420 -23.49 2.54 4.42
CA THR A 420 -24.50 1.54 4.78
C THR A 420 -23.79 0.30 5.30
N ALA A 421 -24.05 -0.08 6.56
CA ALA A 421 -23.54 -1.32 7.11
C ALA A 421 -24.02 -2.51 6.27
N PRO A 422 -23.14 -3.44 5.86
CA PRO A 422 -23.54 -4.61 5.08
C PRO A 422 -24.49 -5.48 5.90
N THR A 423 -25.65 -5.82 5.34
CA THR A 423 -26.64 -6.67 6.00
C THR A 423 -26.03 -8.02 6.39
N PRO A 424 -25.96 -8.39 7.68
CA PRO A 424 -25.38 -9.67 8.10
C PRO A 424 -26.08 -10.85 7.41
N GLY A 425 -25.30 -11.73 6.80
CA GLY A 425 -25.80 -12.90 6.07
C GLY A 425 -26.19 -12.67 4.61
N ALA A 426 -26.10 -11.45 4.08
CA ALA A 426 -26.26 -11.22 2.64
C ALA A 426 -25.03 -11.72 1.86
N GLY A 427 -25.10 -12.96 1.35
CA GLY A 427 -23.95 -13.66 0.76
C GLY A 427 -23.39 -13.10 -0.56
N THR A 428 -23.97 -12.04 -1.13
CA THR A 428 -23.38 -11.32 -2.28
C THR A 428 -23.64 -9.83 -2.18
N MET A 429 -22.62 -9.00 -2.46
CA MET A 429 -22.79 -7.56 -2.61
C MET A 429 -23.66 -7.22 -3.82
N SER A 430 -24.55 -6.23 -3.66
CA SER A 430 -25.29 -5.63 -4.77
C SER A 430 -24.35 -4.93 -5.76
N ARG A 431 -24.77 -4.82 -7.03
CA ARG A 431 -23.98 -4.10 -8.05
C ARG A 431 -23.69 -2.64 -7.67
N THR A 432 -24.62 -1.98 -6.98
CA THR A 432 -24.45 -0.61 -6.49
C THR A 432 -23.45 -0.52 -5.35
N ALA A 433 -23.36 -1.52 -4.46
CA ALA A 433 -22.36 -1.57 -3.41
C ALA A 433 -20.95 -1.86 -3.96
N ARG A 434 -20.82 -2.69 -5.01
CA ARG A 434 -19.52 -2.91 -5.68
C ARG A 434 -19.01 -1.67 -6.41
N LEU A 435 -19.88 -0.94 -7.10
CA LEU A 435 -19.53 0.34 -7.75
C LEU A 435 -19.18 1.45 -6.73
N GLU A 436 -19.87 1.47 -5.60
CA GLU A 436 -19.54 2.35 -4.46
C GLU A 436 -18.13 2.02 -3.93
N ARG A 437 -17.85 0.73 -3.72
CA ARG A 437 -16.56 0.26 -3.23
C ARG A 437 -15.43 0.63 -4.20
N LEU A 438 -15.57 0.31 -5.50
CA LEU A 438 -14.55 0.62 -6.53
C LEU A 438 -14.17 2.11 -6.55
N ARG A 439 -15.13 3.02 -6.41
CA ARG A 439 -14.87 4.46 -6.32
C ARG A 439 -14.18 4.83 -5.00
N SER A 440 -14.65 4.25 -3.90
CA SER A 440 -14.06 4.46 -2.58
C SER A 440 -12.60 3.99 -2.51
N THR A 441 -12.28 2.89 -3.18
CA THR A 441 -10.91 2.37 -3.36
C THR A 441 -10.04 3.40 -4.09
N GLN A 442 -10.49 3.95 -5.22
CA GLN A 442 -9.76 4.99 -5.95
C GLN A 442 -9.54 6.26 -5.12
N ASP A 443 -10.55 6.68 -4.35
CA ASP A 443 -10.43 7.81 -3.43
C ASP A 443 -9.40 7.53 -2.30
N VAL A 444 -9.40 6.32 -1.72
CA VAL A 444 -8.44 5.90 -0.69
C VAL A 444 -7.01 5.75 -1.23
N GLU A 445 -6.83 5.19 -2.43
CA GLU A 445 -5.55 5.12 -3.14
C GLU A 445 -4.98 6.51 -3.40
N LYS A 446 -5.80 7.43 -3.93
CA LYS A 446 -5.40 8.83 -4.15
C LYS A 446 -4.98 9.51 -2.85
N ALA A 447 -5.70 9.26 -1.76
CA ALA A 447 -5.38 9.79 -0.44
C ALA A 447 -4.06 9.23 0.11
N ALA A 448 -3.87 7.91 0.07
CA ALA A 448 -2.64 7.25 0.51
C ALA A 448 -1.43 7.66 -0.34
N GLY A 449 -1.61 7.79 -1.66
CA GLY A 449 -0.58 8.26 -2.59
C GLY A 449 -0.17 9.71 -2.33
N MET A 450 -1.13 10.61 -2.07
CA MET A 450 -0.84 11.98 -1.66
C MET A 450 -0.06 12.01 -0.33
N ILE A 451 -0.49 11.25 0.68
CA ILE A 451 0.24 11.14 1.96
C ILE A 451 1.66 10.64 1.70
N ALA A 452 1.84 9.52 1.01
CA ALA A 452 3.16 8.97 0.68
C ALA A 452 4.06 9.99 -0.06
N THR A 453 3.51 10.75 -1.00
CA THR A 453 4.24 11.83 -1.71
C THR A 453 4.66 12.98 -0.77
N LEU A 454 3.86 13.30 0.25
CA LEU A 454 4.13 14.38 1.21
C LEU A 454 5.14 13.95 2.29
N VAL A 455 4.97 12.77 2.87
CA VAL A 455 5.78 12.30 4.00
C VAL A 455 6.98 11.45 3.60
N GLY A 456 6.92 10.80 2.43
CA GLY A 456 7.80 9.68 2.08
C GLY A 456 7.58 8.46 2.98
N GLY A 457 8.18 7.32 2.63
CA GLY A 457 7.94 6.04 3.30
C GLY A 457 7.06 5.12 2.47
N ASN A 458 6.52 4.08 3.09
CA ASN A 458 5.99 2.91 2.37
C ASN A 458 4.50 2.72 2.66
N VAL A 459 3.75 2.35 1.63
CA VAL A 459 2.31 2.05 1.71
C VAL A 459 2.10 0.54 1.88
N ILE A 460 1.19 0.17 2.77
CA ILE A 460 0.83 -1.21 3.08
C ILE A 460 -0.69 -1.37 2.99
N ASP A 461 -1.16 -2.48 2.41
CA ASP A 461 -2.59 -2.83 2.40
C ASP A 461 -3.07 -3.42 3.75
N GLU A 462 -4.38 -3.57 3.89
CA GLU A 462 -5.00 -4.21 5.07
C GLU A 462 -4.64 -5.68 5.28
N ASP A 463 -4.04 -6.35 4.30
CA ASP A 463 -3.55 -7.72 4.40
C ASP A 463 -2.10 -7.78 4.95
N GLY A 464 -1.36 -6.67 4.83
CA GLY A 464 0.00 -6.49 5.36
C GLY A 464 1.11 -6.49 4.30
N PHE A 465 0.77 -6.33 3.02
CA PHE A 465 1.70 -6.32 1.90
C PHE A 465 2.01 -4.90 1.41
N LEU A 466 3.22 -4.72 0.87
CA LEU A 466 3.62 -3.45 0.25
C LEU A 466 2.79 -3.16 -1.01
N VAL A 467 2.40 -1.90 -1.18
CA VAL A 467 1.66 -1.41 -2.35
C VAL A 467 2.48 -0.33 -3.05
N GLY A 468 2.71 -0.53 -4.36
CA GLY A 468 3.21 0.52 -5.24
C GLY A 468 2.03 1.39 -5.68
N LEU A 469 1.97 2.63 -5.20
CA LEU A 469 1.07 3.64 -5.74
C LEU A 469 1.87 4.51 -6.73
N GLU A 470 1.23 4.92 -7.82
CA GLU A 470 1.82 5.91 -8.72
C GLU A 470 2.03 7.24 -7.97
N GLU A 471 3.23 7.81 -8.06
CA GLU A 471 3.50 9.13 -7.47
C GLU A 471 2.63 10.18 -8.16
N ILE A 472 1.82 10.91 -7.37
CA ILE A 472 0.96 11.96 -7.90
C ILE A 472 1.86 13.13 -8.34
N SER A 473 2.17 13.16 -9.63
CA SER A 473 2.99 14.19 -10.24
C SER A 473 2.34 15.57 -10.04
N PRO A 474 3.09 16.60 -9.61
CA PRO A 474 2.52 17.92 -9.31
C PRO A 474 2.15 18.74 -10.57
N GLY A 475 1.93 18.08 -11.71
CA GLY A 475 1.71 18.70 -13.02
C GLY A 475 0.36 18.43 -13.69
N ASP A 476 -0.46 17.49 -13.19
CA ASP A 476 -1.72 17.08 -13.84
C ASP A 476 -2.89 18.05 -13.55
N GLY A 477 -2.61 19.36 -13.58
CA GLY A 477 -3.52 20.44 -13.21
C GLY A 477 -3.32 21.71 -14.03
N GLU A 478 -3.39 21.59 -15.37
CA GLU A 478 -3.64 22.70 -16.31
C GLU A 478 -4.90 22.42 -17.17
#